data_AF-W9XHK0-F1
#
_entry.id   AF-W9XHK0-F1
#
_cell.length_a   1.000
_cell.length_b   1.000
_cell.length_c   1.000
_cell.angle_alpha   90.00
_cell.angle_beta   90.00
_cell.angle_gamma   90.00
#
_symmetry.space_group_name_H-M   'P 1'
#
loop_
_entity.id
_entity.type
_entity.pdbx_description
1 polymer ?
#
loop_
_entity_poly.entity_id
_entity_poly.type
_entity_poly.pdbx_seq_one_letter_code
_entity_poly.pdbx_strand_id
1 'polypeptide(L)'
;MGLLADTLEPGPIVRVTPTVVAVTGENPIRSIYGGVRPFAKDARLADLFSMCRPEHPNVAGIQEAQAAMKRRRLISTAFSTKFLNDNESIFADVARSLVSKIDKVLATGSRTVDIMHVYRYCATEVIGEIIPFVLF
;
A
#
# COMPACT_ATOMS: atom_id res chain seq x y z
N MET A 1 -32.12 -33.54 -9.19
CA MET A 1 -31.44 -33.35 -10.49
C MET A 1 -31.98 -32.07 -11.10
N GLY A 2 -31.28 -30.95 -10.93
CA GLY A 2 -31.78 -29.65 -11.37
C GLY A 2 -30.74 -28.56 -11.15
N LEU A 3 -30.04 -28.26 -12.25
CA LEU A 3 -29.32 -27.03 -12.57
C LEU A 3 -28.13 -26.69 -11.65
N LEU A 4 -26.99 -27.31 -11.99
CA LEU A 4 -25.71 -26.61 -11.92
C LEU A 4 -25.91 -25.28 -12.65
N ALA A 5 -25.83 -24.17 -11.92
CA ALA A 5 -25.68 -22.87 -12.54
C ALA A 5 -24.40 -22.92 -13.36
N ASP A 6 -24.56 -22.94 -14.68
CA ASP A 6 -23.48 -22.65 -15.61
C ASP A 6 -22.76 -21.42 -15.06
N THR A 7 -21.47 -21.58 -14.74
CA THR A 7 -20.60 -20.49 -14.29
C THR A 7 -20.37 -19.55 -15.46
N LEU A 8 -21.38 -18.74 -15.77
CA LEU A 8 -21.25 -17.54 -16.57
C LEU A 8 -20.29 -16.64 -15.82
N GLU A 9 -19.04 -16.60 -16.28
CA GLU A 9 -18.10 -15.61 -15.79
C GLU A 9 -18.73 -14.23 -15.97
N PRO A 10 -18.91 -13.46 -14.89
CA PRO A 10 -19.42 -12.11 -15.01
C PRO A 10 -18.53 -11.33 -15.98
N GLY A 11 -19.13 -10.62 -16.94
CA GLY A 11 -18.40 -9.74 -17.85
C GLY A 11 -17.55 -8.70 -17.09
N PRO A 12 -16.65 -7.98 -17.78
CA PRO A 12 -15.64 -7.12 -17.14
C PRO A 12 -16.21 -5.94 -16.33
N ILE A 13 -17.52 -5.69 -16.39
CA ILE A 13 -18.20 -4.65 -15.62
C ILE A 13 -19.47 -5.27 -15.05
N VAL A 14 -19.57 -5.33 -13.72
CA VAL A 14 -20.67 -5.94 -12.99
C VAL A 14 -21.23 -4.95 -12.00
N ARG A 15 -22.53 -4.68 -12.06
CA ARG A 15 -23.19 -3.89 -11.01
C ARG A 15 -23.39 -4.78 -9.78
N VAL A 16 -22.79 -4.41 -8.65
CA VAL A 16 -22.86 -5.16 -7.38
C VAL A 16 -24.00 -4.63 -6.50
N THR A 17 -24.20 -3.32 -6.49
CA THR A 17 -25.32 -2.65 -5.82
C THR A 17 -25.88 -1.55 -6.73
N PRO A 18 -27.01 -0.89 -6.40
CA PRO A 18 -27.52 0.22 -7.20
C PRO A 18 -26.50 1.36 -7.40
N THR A 19 -25.54 1.51 -6.49
CA THR A 19 -24.54 2.57 -6.47
C THR A 19 -23.09 2.09 -6.63
N VAL A 20 -22.85 0.77 -6.67
CA VAL A 20 -21.50 0.19 -6.75
C VAL A 20 -21.39 -0.71 -7.97
N VAL A 21 -20.34 -0.47 -8.76
CA VAL A 21 -19.97 -1.26 -9.94
C VAL A 21 -18.58 -1.85 -9.72
N ALA A 22 -18.47 -3.16 -9.81
CA ALA A 22 -17.22 -3.88 -9.89
C ALA A 22 -16.73 -3.89 -11.34
N VAL A 23 -15.43 -3.68 -11.51
CA VAL A 23 -14.81 -3.50 -12.81
C VAL A 23 -13.52 -4.30 -12.85
N THR A 24 -13.29 -5.04 -13.93
CA THR A 24 -12.10 -5.84 -14.17
C THR A 24 -11.59 -5.61 -15.60
N GLY A 25 -10.30 -5.89 -15.83
CA GLY A 25 -9.64 -5.70 -17.12
C GLY A 25 -8.98 -4.33 -17.30
N GLU A 26 -8.05 -4.27 -18.26
CA GLU A 26 -7.15 -3.12 -18.46
C GLU A 26 -7.90 -1.86 -18.91
N ASN A 27 -8.77 -1.97 -19.92
CA ASN A 27 -9.46 -0.82 -20.50
C ASN A 27 -10.31 -0.06 -19.46
N PRO A 28 -11.17 -0.73 -18.67
CA PRO A 28 -11.96 -0.04 -17.66
C PRO A 28 -11.11 0.56 -16.52
N ILE A 29 -10.03 -0.12 -16.09
CA ILE A 29 -9.09 0.41 -15.08
C ILE A 29 -8.44 1.70 -15.59
N ARG A 30 -8.00 1.72 -16.85
CA ARG A 30 -7.41 2.90 -17.47
C ARG A 30 -8.42 4.05 -17.57
N SER A 31 -9.70 3.77 -17.82
CA SER A 31 -10.74 4.80 -17.80
C SER A 31 -10.97 5.38 -16.40
N ILE A 32 -10.87 4.56 -15.34
CA ILE A 32 -11.04 5.00 -13.94
C ILE A 32 -9.84 5.83 -13.46
N TYR A 33 -8.61 5.36 -13.68
CA TYR A 33 -7.40 6.01 -13.17
C TYR A 33 -6.75 7.00 -14.14
N GLY A 34 -7.03 6.89 -15.44
CA GLY A 34 -6.44 7.73 -16.50
C GLY A 34 -7.42 8.74 -17.11
N GLY A 35 -8.64 8.84 -16.60
CA GLY A 35 -9.64 9.81 -17.07
C GLY A 35 -9.24 11.27 -16.79
N VAL A 36 -9.76 12.19 -17.61
CA VAL A 36 -9.55 13.65 -17.48
C VAL A 36 -10.13 14.20 -16.16
N ARG A 37 -11.15 13.54 -15.62
CA ARG A 37 -11.73 13.84 -14.30
C ARG A 37 -11.52 12.64 -13.39
N PRO A 38 -10.71 12.76 -12.31
CA PRO A 38 -10.51 11.67 -11.38
C PRO A 38 -11.80 11.43 -10.58
N PHE A 39 -12.10 10.16 -10.33
CA PHE A 39 -13.11 9.78 -9.36
C PHE A 39 -12.66 10.22 -7.96
N ALA A 40 -13.59 10.74 -7.16
CA ALA A 40 -13.34 10.98 -5.75
C ALA A 40 -13.15 9.63 -5.05
N LYS A 41 -12.25 9.58 -4.06
CA LYS A 41 -12.14 8.40 -3.20
C LYS A 41 -13.40 8.25 -2.37
N ASP A 42 -13.73 7.00 -2.04
CA ASP A 42 -14.81 6.71 -1.11
C ASP A 42 -14.54 7.39 0.25
N ALA A 43 -15.56 8.05 0.79
CA ALA A 43 -15.43 8.85 1.99
C ALA A 43 -15.09 8.00 3.22
N ARG A 44 -15.70 6.81 3.34
CA ARG A 44 -15.46 5.92 4.48
C ARG A 44 -14.04 5.38 4.44
N LEU A 45 -13.56 5.03 3.25
CA LEU A 45 -12.18 4.59 3.07
C LEU A 45 -11.19 5.72 3.42
N ALA A 46 -11.47 6.95 2.99
CA ALA A 46 -10.64 8.11 3.29
C ALA A 46 -10.59 8.41 4.81
N ASP A 47 -11.73 8.29 5.50
CA ASP A 47 -11.81 8.46 6.94
C ASP A 47 -10.99 7.40 7.70
N LEU A 48 -11.04 6.13 7.26
CA LEU A 48 -10.21 5.05 7.81
C LEU A 48 -8.72 5.39 7.77
N PHE A 49 -8.26 6.01 6.69
CA PHE A 49 -6.85 6.43 6.56
C PHE A 49 -6.49 7.66 7.39
N SER A 50 -7.47 8.40 7.91
CA SER A 50 -7.24 9.62 8.70
C SER A 50 -7.56 9.44 10.19
N MET A 51 -8.03 8.26 10.63
CA MET A 51 -8.55 8.03 11.98
C MET A 51 -7.59 8.46 13.10
N CYS A 52 -6.29 8.22 12.93
CA CYS A 52 -5.31 8.54 13.98
C CYS A 52 -5.00 10.03 14.10
N ARG A 53 -5.21 10.82 13.05
CA ARG A 53 -4.91 12.27 12.96
C ARG A 53 -5.86 12.96 11.97
N PRO A 54 -7.14 13.15 12.33
CA PRO A 54 -8.14 13.71 11.42
C PRO A 54 -7.83 15.15 11.00
N GLU A 55 -7.14 15.93 11.84
CA GLU A 55 -6.67 17.28 11.54
C GLU A 55 -5.52 17.33 10.51
N HIS A 56 -4.83 16.20 10.31
CA HIS A 56 -3.67 16.08 9.42
C HIS A 56 -3.79 14.84 8.52
N PRO A 57 -4.76 14.82 7.58
CA PRO A 57 -5.00 13.66 6.74
C PRO A 57 -3.77 13.36 5.87
N ASN A 58 -3.39 12.08 5.82
CA ASN A 58 -2.36 11.61 4.90
C ASN A 58 -2.86 11.59 3.45
N VAL A 59 -1.98 11.29 2.50
CA VAL A 59 -2.32 11.27 1.06
C VAL A 59 -3.47 10.31 0.75
N ALA A 60 -3.61 9.21 1.50
CA ALA A 60 -4.70 8.25 1.31
C ALA A 60 -6.04 8.79 1.84
N GLY A 61 -6.01 9.53 2.95
CA GLY A 61 -7.17 10.14 3.60
C GLY A 61 -7.74 11.39 2.95
N ILE A 62 -7.02 12.02 2.02
CA ILE A 62 -7.55 13.16 1.25
C ILE A 62 -8.43 12.64 0.11
N GLN A 63 -9.72 13.01 0.12
CA GLN A 63 -10.71 12.61 -0.91
C GLN A 63 -10.51 13.37 -2.23
N GLU A 64 -10.22 14.66 -2.16
CA GLU A 64 -10.04 15.51 -3.34
C GLU A 64 -8.70 15.22 -4.02
N ALA A 65 -8.76 14.82 -5.30
CA ALA A 65 -7.58 14.40 -6.04
C ALA A 65 -6.48 15.48 -6.14
N GLN A 66 -6.86 16.76 -6.30
CA GLN A 66 -5.89 17.86 -6.41
C GLN A 66 -5.16 18.11 -5.09
N ALA A 67 -5.88 18.13 -3.97
CA ALA A 67 -5.30 18.26 -2.64
C ALA A 67 -4.38 17.06 -2.31
N ALA A 68 -4.81 15.83 -2.66
CA ALA A 68 -4.00 14.63 -2.49
C ALA A 68 -2.72 14.67 -3.34
N MET A 69 -2.81 15.16 -4.58
CA MET A 69 -1.66 15.33 -5.47
C MET A 69 -0.66 16.37 -4.93
N LYS A 70 -1.16 17.50 -4.41
CA LYS A 70 -0.32 18.51 -3.76
C LYS A 70 0.43 17.93 -2.57
N ARG A 71 -0.25 17.19 -1.68
CA ARG A 71 0.38 16.51 -0.54
C ARG A 71 1.39 15.46 -0.98
N ARG A 72 1.06 14.64 -2.00
CA ARG A 72 1.98 13.66 -2.58
C ARG A 72 3.26 14.33 -3.11
N ARG A 73 3.13 15.48 -3.78
CA ARG A 73 4.28 16.21 -4.30
C ARG A 73 5.21 16.68 -3.17
N LEU A 74 4.66 17.15 -2.05
CA LEU A 74 5.46 17.57 -0.89
C LEU A 74 6.30 16.43 -0.30
N ILE A 75 5.75 15.21 -0.24
CA ILE A 75 6.48 14.04 0.30
C ILE A 75 7.35 13.33 -0.74
N SER A 76 7.13 13.56 -2.03
CA SER A 76 7.78 12.81 -3.12
C SER A 76 9.31 12.94 -3.14
N THR A 77 9.86 14.03 -2.62
CA THR A 77 11.31 14.26 -2.55
C THR A 77 12.03 13.27 -1.64
N ALA A 78 11.37 12.85 -0.55
CA ALA A 78 11.83 11.78 0.35
C ALA A 78 11.81 10.39 -0.28
N PHE A 79 11.31 10.26 -1.51
CA PHE A 79 11.34 9.03 -2.28
C PHE A 79 12.04 9.23 -3.64
N SER A 80 12.89 10.25 -3.74
CA SER A 80 13.71 10.50 -4.93
C SER A 80 14.83 9.47 -5.07
N THR A 81 15.29 9.19 -6.29
CA THR A 81 16.43 8.30 -6.54
C THR A 81 17.66 8.72 -5.75
N LYS A 82 17.93 10.03 -5.67
CA LYS A 82 19.02 10.57 -4.86
C LYS A 82 18.87 10.18 -3.38
N PHE A 83 17.70 10.42 -2.81
CA PHE A 83 17.43 10.05 -1.42
C PHE A 83 17.60 8.55 -1.19
N LEU A 84 17.08 7.70 -2.09
CA LEU A 84 17.23 6.25 -1.96
C LEU A 84 18.69 5.81 -2.00
N ASN A 85 19.49 6.38 -2.90
CA ASN A 85 20.93 6.08 -3.00
C ASN A 85 21.70 6.59 -1.77
N ASP A 86 21.38 7.80 -1.30
CA ASP A 86 22.02 8.37 -0.10
C ASP A 86 21.75 7.52 1.16
N ASN A 87 20.65 6.73 1.17
CA ASN A 87 20.26 5.84 2.26
C ASN A 87 20.58 4.35 2.00
N GLU A 88 21.33 4.01 0.94
CA GLU A 88 21.63 2.61 0.58
C GLU A 88 22.29 1.82 1.73
N SER A 89 23.18 2.46 2.48
CA SER A 89 23.85 1.86 3.64
C SER A 89 22.88 1.43 4.72
N ILE A 90 21.84 2.22 4.99
CA ILE A 90 20.79 1.91 5.98
C ILE A 90 20.02 0.67 5.55
N PHE A 91 19.64 0.58 4.27
CA PHE A 91 18.98 -0.63 3.76
C PHE A 91 19.87 -1.86 3.89
N ALA A 92 21.18 -1.73 3.62
CA ALA A 92 22.14 -2.82 3.78
C ALA A 92 22.29 -3.24 5.25
N ASP A 93 22.29 -2.29 6.20
CA ASP A 93 22.33 -2.56 7.64
C ASP A 93 21.07 -3.28 8.13
N VAL A 94 19.88 -2.84 7.70
CA VAL A 94 18.63 -3.52 8.03
C VAL A 94 18.59 -4.94 7.45
N ALA A 95 19.08 -5.13 6.22
CA ALA A 95 19.19 -6.46 5.62
C ALA A 95 20.15 -7.37 6.40
N ARG A 96 21.31 -6.86 6.84
CA ARG A 96 22.25 -7.60 7.70
C ARG A 96 21.62 -7.96 9.05
N SER A 97 20.93 -7.02 9.69
CA SER A 97 20.18 -7.22 10.94
C SER A 97 19.16 -8.36 10.79
N LEU A 98 18.46 -8.40 9.67
CA LEU A 98 17.47 -9.43 9.35
C LEU A 98 18.10 -10.83 9.24
N VAL A 99 19.17 -10.97 8.46
CA VAL A 99 19.88 -12.25 8.30
C VAL A 99 20.40 -12.74 9.64
N SER A 100 21.00 -11.87 10.44
CA SER A 100 21.47 -12.22 11.79
C SER A 100 20.33 -12.71 12.70
N LYS A 101 19.12 -12.16 12.58
CA LYS A 101 17.94 -12.61 13.34
C LYS A 101 17.46 -13.99 12.89
N ILE A 102 17.46 -14.24 11.58
CA ILE A 102 17.16 -15.56 11.02
C ILE A 102 18.17 -16.60 11.56
N ASP A 103 19.46 -16.28 11.51
CA ASP A 103 20.52 -17.17 12.00
C ASP A 103 20.34 -17.51 13.49
N LYS A 104 19.93 -16.54 14.32
CA LYS A 104 19.64 -16.77 15.75
C LYS A 104 18.45 -17.71 15.97
N VAL A 105 17.41 -17.61 15.14
CA VAL A 105 16.25 -18.51 15.21
C VAL A 105 16.62 -19.92 14.77
N LEU A 106 17.46 -20.05 13.74
CA LEU A 106 17.96 -21.36 13.30
C LEU A 106 18.93 -21.98 14.34
N ALA A 107 19.76 -21.16 14.99
CA ALA A 107 20.69 -21.59 16.03
C ALA A 107 20.00 -22.10 17.30
N THR A 108 18.75 -21.70 17.56
CA THR A 108 17.93 -22.23 18.67
C THR A 108 17.33 -23.61 18.38
N GLY A 109 17.66 -24.22 17.23
CA GLY A 109 17.20 -25.55 16.84
C GLY A 109 15.89 -25.56 16.05
N SER A 110 15.33 -24.39 15.73
CA SER A 110 14.16 -24.29 14.85
C SER A 110 14.57 -24.59 13.40
N ARG A 111 13.83 -25.49 12.74
CA ARG A 111 14.02 -25.81 11.31
C ARG A 111 13.21 -24.92 10.37
N THR A 112 12.33 -24.08 10.90
CA THR A 112 11.38 -23.28 10.14
C THR A 112 11.38 -21.84 10.64
N VAL A 113 11.24 -20.90 9.72
CA VAL A 113 11.21 -19.47 10.01
C VAL A 113 9.91 -18.89 9.47
N ASP A 114 9.20 -18.13 10.31
CA ASP A 114 8.05 -17.34 9.87
C ASP A 114 8.53 -16.10 9.10
N ILE A 115 8.53 -16.21 7.77
CA ILE A 115 8.94 -15.13 6.87
C ILE A 115 8.01 -13.91 6.99
N MET A 116 6.72 -14.10 7.29
CA MET A 116 5.79 -12.97 7.42
C MET A 116 6.11 -12.15 8.67
N HIS A 117 6.45 -12.81 9.77
CA HIS A 117 6.90 -12.12 10.98
C HIS A 117 8.20 -11.34 10.73
N VAL A 118 9.18 -11.99 10.09
CA VAL A 118 10.48 -11.38 9.76
C VAL A 118 10.32 -10.19 8.79
N TYR A 119 9.46 -10.32 7.77
CA TYR A 119 9.15 -9.24 6.83
C TYR A 119 8.51 -8.03 7.51
N ARG A 120 7.50 -8.23 8.36
CA ARG A 120 6.84 -7.14 9.10
C ARG A 120 7.81 -6.39 9.99
N TYR A 121 8.67 -7.14 10.66
CA TYR A 121 9.71 -6.58 11.50
C TYR A 121 10.69 -5.73 10.67
N CYS A 122 11.16 -6.25 9.53
CA CYS A 122 12.00 -5.52 8.57
C CYS A 122 11.37 -4.22 8.09
N ALA A 123 10.12 -4.29 7.62
CA ALA A 123 9.39 -3.13 7.13
C ALA A 123 9.29 -2.05 8.21
N THR A 124 9.11 -2.45 9.47
CA THR A 124 9.03 -1.51 10.60
C THR A 124 10.39 -0.87 10.89
N GLU A 125 11.50 -1.62 10.86
CA GLU A 125 12.85 -1.05 11.02
C GLU A 125 13.18 -0.09 9.87
N VAL A 126 12.93 -0.47 8.61
CA VAL A 126 13.18 0.41 7.45
C VAL A 126 12.37 1.70 7.55
N ILE A 127 11.07 1.61 7.85
CA ILE A 127 10.21 2.79 8.00
C ILE A 127 10.66 3.64 9.19
N GLY A 128 11.07 3.01 10.30
CA GLY A 128 11.53 3.70 11.51
C GLY A 128 12.85 4.44 11.33
N GLU A 129 13.78 3.91 10.53
CA GLU A 129 15.09 4.54 10.27
C GLU A 129 15.01 5.60 9.17
N ILE A 130 14.23 5.36 8.12
CA ILE A 130 14.23 6.21 6.90
C ILE A 130 13.11 7.25 6.93
N ILE A 131 11.97 6.90 7.50
CA ILE A 131 10.72 7.67 7.43
C ILE A 131 10.25 8.26 8.79
N PRO A 132 11.08 8.48 9.84
CA PRO A 132 10.58 9.16 11.03
C PRO A 132 10.26 10.65 10.76
N PHE A 133 10.81 11.26 9.69
CA PHE A 133 10.67 12.68 9.39
C PHE A 133 9.57 13.05 8.36
N VAL A 134 8.93 12.08 7.71
CA VAL A 134 8.10 12.35 6.51
C VAL A 134 6.63 11.92 6.67
N LEU A 135 6.32 11.01 7.60
CA LEU A 135 4.96 10.49 7.80
C LEU A 135 4.28 10.92 9.10
N PHE A 136 4.97 11.67 9.98
CA PHE A 136 4.40 12.22 11.21
C PHE A 136 4.48 13.75 11.24
#